data_AF-T0Q5Z2-F1
#
_entry.id   AF-T0Q5Z2-F1
#
_cell.length_a   1.000
_cell.length_b   1.000
_cell.length_c   1.000
_cell.angle_alpha   90.00
_cell.angle_beta   90.00
_cell.angle_gamma   90.00
#
_symmetry.space_group_name_H-M   'P 1'
#
loop_
_entity.id
_entity.type
_entity.pdbx_description
1 polymer ?
#
loop_
_entity_poly.entity_id
_entity_poly.type
_entity_poly.pdbx_seq_one_letter_code
_entity_poly.pdbx_strand_id
1 'polypeptide(L)'
;MLRRLALRGPSMGARRFSTTAAARFRCASCGQVHAKWQGQCSACLAWNTLDEATSHVRHRSAKPSTTAKGWTTQTRPVRISEVPATSNVARIKLPDAEINWVLGGGIVPGSLTLVAGAPGVGKSTLSLQIAHMMAAASAETTGSVLYVSGEESVAQVKMRSDRLQLSGGDLYLASETNIENVIETIAMMHKERPCHGVVIDSIQTMYSSEIASPAGNVNQVKECTLQLLHLCKSATIPIIIIGHVTKSGDIAGPKVLEHIVDTVVQLDGESQSASRFLRCTKNRFGTTHEVGVFSMTDAGLLPLQNPLHAFLTPGMAALPSEGVAMTIAIEGSRPIPVEIQSLASVAVDKPTCRGHGVAYDKLQLIFAVLERRANVSFRANHVFVNVAEGYSLGEPAADLALAVALASTATQRAVRPRTLFLGELALSGHLRPPLKLEPRLAAAAKIGVETCVIPKLLDANTPALLAKYAGVMEIYQVETLVEALQIGLVHTSPATAC
;
A
#
# COMPACT_ATOMS: atom_id res chain seq x y z
N MET A 1 69.48 -65.65 29.73
CA MET A 1 69.85 -64.23 29.54
C MET A 1 68.89 -63.61 28.52
N LEU A 2 68.08 -62.63 28.96
CA LEU A 2 67.26 -61.68 28.19
C LEU A 2 66.13 -62.17 27.23
N ARG A 3 64.89 -61.97 27.73
CA ARG A 3 63.69 -61.36 27.10
C ARG A 3 63.17 -61.88 25.74
N ARG A 4 61.96 -62.44 25.77
CA ARG A 4 60.84 -62.00 24.91
C ARG A 4 59.54 -61.94 25.72
N LEU A 5 58.95 -60.75 25.78
CA LEU A 5 57.63 -60.46 26.34
C LEU A 5 56.55 -60.83 25.31
N ALA A 6 55.53 -61.56 25.75
CA ALA A 6 54.17 -61.51 25.19
C ALA A 6 53.19 -61.75 26.35
N LEU A 7 52.53 -60.67 26.77
CA LEU A 7 51.60 -60.64 27.90
C LEU A 7 50.20 -61.06 27.46
N ARG A 8 49.58 -61.92 28.29
CA ARG A 8 48.16 -62.27 28.30
C ARG A 8 47.31 -61.11 28.82
N GLY A 9 46.05 -61.02 28.36
CA GLY A 9 44.99 -60.26 29.02
C GLY A 9 43.60 -60.60 28.45
N PRO A 10 42.64 -61.10 29.25
CA PRO A 10 41.29 -61.46 28.80
C PRO A 10 40.21 -60.44 29.19
N SER A 11 38.98 -60.73 28.72
CA SER A 11 37.66 -60.26 29.18
C SER A 11 37.04 -59.01 28.51
N MET A 12 35.99 -59.29 27.74
CA MET A 12 34.96 -58.35 27.33
C MET A 12 34.09 -57.97 28.53
N GLY A 13 34.07 -56.68 28.86
CA GLY A 13 33.13 -56.07 29.80
C GLY A 13 32.37 -54.94 29.10
N ALA A 14 31.04 -55.03 29.10
CA ALA A 14 30.12 -54.12 28.44
C ALA A 14 30.24 -52.65 28.90
N ARG A 15 30.20 -51.71 27.95
CA ARG A 15 29.81 -50.31 28.22
C ARG A 15 28.51 -50.00 27.48
N ARG A 16 27.48 -49.69 28.28
CA ARG A 16 26.17 -49.19 27.85
C ARG A 16 26.35 -47.85 27.14
N PHE A 17 25.87 -47.73 25.91
CA PHE A 17 25.62 -46.43 25.29
C PHE A 17 24.31 -45.86 25.86
N SER A 18 24.37 -44.64 26.37
CA SER A 18 23.21 -43.92 26.88
C SER A 18 22.28 -43.55 25.73
N THR A 19 20.98 -43.63 26.02
CA THR A 19 19.87 -43.15 25.21
C THR A 19 20.11 -41.71 24.72
N THR A 20 20.10 -41.52 23.40
CA THR A 20 20.00 -40.20 22.76
C THR A 20 18.78 -39.46 23.31
N ALA A 21 19.02 -38.33 23.97
CA ALA A 21 17.96 -37.45 24.46
C ALA A 21 17.07 -37.02 23.28
N ALA A 22 15.76 -37.20 23.43
CA ALA A 22 14.79 -36.78 22.44
C ALA A 22 14.91 -35.27 22.22
N ALA A 23 15.18 -34.89 20.98
CA ALA A 23 15.11 -33.51 20.50
C ALA A 23 13.72 -32.92 20.82
N ARG A 24 13.67 -31.91 21.68
CA ARG A 24 12.41 -31.30 22.14
C ARG A 24 12.10 -29.96 21.49
N PHE A 25 13.07 -29.26 20.92
CA PHE A 25 12.86 -27.92 20.38
C PHE A 25 13.51 -27.75 19.01
N ARG A 26 12.85 -27.12 18.05
CA ARG A 26 13.36 -26.84 16.70
C ARG A 26 13.24 -25.35 16.41
N CYS A 27 14.30 -24.74 15.88
CA CYS A 27 14.24 -23.35 15.43
C CYS A 27 13.42 -23.22 14.14
N ALA A 28 12.37 -22.40 14.14
CA ALA A 28 11.54 -22.10 12.97
C ALA A 28 12.31 -21.34 11.87
N SER A 29 13.38 -20.63 12.23
CA SER A 29 14.16 -19.80 11.30
C SER A 29 15.24 -20.60 10.55
N CYS A 30 15.97 -21.48 11.22
CA CYS A 30 17.08 -22.23 10.62
C CYS A 30 16.96 -23.76 10.71
N GLY A 31 15.94 -24.27 11.38
CA GLY A 31 15.69 -25.72 11.51
C GLY A 31 16.55 -26.45 12.54
N GLN A 32 17.50 -25.77 13.20
CA GLN A 32 18.39 -26.35 14.21
C GLN A 32 17.60 -26.88 15.41
N VAL A 33 18.04 -28.03 15.92
CA VAL A 33 17.33 -28.77 16.97
C VAL A 33 18.07 -28.67 18.30
N HIS A 34 17.34 -28.42 19.38
CA HIS A 34 17.84 -28.21 20.72
C HIS A 34 17.14 -29.14 21.73
N ALA A 35 17.89 -29.58 22.74
CA ALA A 35 17.37 -30.48 23.79
C ALA A 35 16.61 -29.74 24.90
N LYS A 36 16.87 -28.43 25.08
CA LYS A 36 16.28 -27.58 26.11
C LYS A 36 15.88 -26.22 25.53
N TRP A 37 14.81 -25.63 26.04
CA TRP A 37 14.45 -24.25 25.74
C TRP A 37 15.53 -23.30 26.29
N GLN A 38 15.95 -22.36 25.47
CA GLN A 38 16.98 -21.39 25.85
C GLN A 38 16.72 -19.97 25.31
N GLY A 39 15.50 -19.70 24.81
CA GLY A 39 15.06 -18.39 24.31
C GLY A 39 15.71 -17.94 22.99
N GLN A 40 17.00 -18.23 22.78
CA GLN A 40 17.77 -17.85 21.59
C GLN A 40 18.34 -19.08 20.88
N CYS A 41 18.18 -19.14 19.56
CA CYS A 41 18.80 -20.21 18.76
C CYS A 41 20.32 -20.01 18.71
N SER A 42 21.09 -21.02 19.10
CA SER A 42 22.56 -20.93 19.08
C SER A 42 23.19 -21.01 17.69
N ALA A 43 22.41 -21.32 16.65
CA ALA A 43 22.91 -21.40 15.28
C ALA A 43 22.69 -20.10 14.49
N CYS A 44 21.48 -19.53 14.54
CA CYS A 44 21.14 -18.32 13.80
C CYS A 44 21.00 -17.06 14.68
N LEU A 45 21.23 -17.18 16.00
CA LEU A 45 21.15 -16.10 16.99
C LEU A 45 19.77 -15.41 17.12
N ALA A 46 18.74 -15.96 16.48
CA ALA A 46 17.39 -15.43 16.52
C ALA A 46 16.70 -15.74 17.85
N TRP A 47 16.06 -14.74 18.44
CA TRP A 47 15.29 -14.84 19.69
C TRP A 47 13.87 -15.34 19.42
N ASN A 48 13.30 -16.09 20.36
CA ASN A 48 11.91 -16.59 20.34
C ASN A 48 11.51 -17.37 19.08
N THR A 49 12.48 -18.05 18.45
CA THR A 49 12.25 -18.87 17.24
C THR A 49 12.28 -20.37 17.51
N LEU A 50 12.52 -20.80 18.76
CA LEU A 50 12.49 -22.21 19.12
C LEU A 50 11.04 -22.62 19.33
N ASP A 51 10.59 -23.71 18.71
CA ASP A 51 9.27 -24.30 18.91
C ASP A 51 9.41 -25.72 19.46
N GLU A 52 8.49 -26.18 20.31
CA GLU A 52 8.50 -27.58 20.77
C GLU A 52 8.25 -28.52 19.60
N ALA A 53 9.20 -29.43 19.36
CA ALA A 53 9.05 -30.52 18.43
C ALA A 53 8.05 -31.53 19.03
N THR A 54 6.77 -31.35 18.77
CA THR A 54 5.77 -32.36 19.09
C THR A 54 6.12 -33.64 18.34
N SER A 55 6.36 -34.71 19.09
CA SER A 55 6.40 -36.03 18.52
C SER A 55 5.00 -36.34 18.00
N HIS A 56 4.80 -36.20 16.68
CA HIS A 56 3.62 -36.78 16.04
C HIS A 56 3.52 -38.24 16.49
N VAL A 57 2.45 -38.54 17.23
CA VAL A 57 2.05 -39.90 17.54
C VAL A 57 1.89 -40.59 16.19
N ARG A 58 2.82 -41.50 15.89
CA ARG A 58 2.72 -42.37 14.73
C ARG A 58 1.41 -43.14 14.84
N HIS A 59 0.41 -42.78 14.05
CA HIS A 59 -0.73 -43.64 13.82
C HIS A 59 -0.20 -45.02 13.40
N ARG A 60 -0.69 -46.05 14.09
CA ARG A 60 -0.32 -47.44 13.89
C ARG A 60 -0.36 -47.81 12.41
N SER A 61 0.73 -48.44 11.99
CA SER A 61 0.97 -49.13 10.72
C SER A 61 -0.27 -49.82 10.13
N ALA A 62 -0.83 -49.25 9.06
CA ALA A 62 -1.57 -50.00 8.06
C ALA A 62 -0.57 -50.62 7.06
N LYS A 63 -0.83 -51.87 6.68
CA LYS A 63 -0.01 -52.71 5.79
C LYS A 63 0.42 -51.99 4.50
N PRO A 64 1.58 -52.33 3.91
CA PRO A 64 2.06 -51.68 2.70
C PRO A 64 1.19 -52.12 1.51
N SER A 65 0.22 -51.29 1.11
CA SER A 65 -0.39 -51.44 -0.21
C SER A 65 0.60 -50.87 -1.23
N THR A 66 1.20 -51.76 -2.00
CA THR A 66 1.86 -51.46 -3.27
C THR A 66 0.82 -50.91 -4.24
N THR A 67 0.56 -49.62 -4.14
CA THR A 67 -0.02 -48.83 -5.20
C THR A 67 0.62 -47.47 -5.00
N ALA A 68 1.56 -47.13 -5.89
CA ALA A 68 1.97 -45.75 -6.06
C ALA A 68 0.68 -44.97 -6.29
N LYS A 69 0.17 -44.31 -5.24
CA LYS A 69 -0.94 -43.39 -5.36
C LYS A 69 -0.41 -42.30 -6.28
N GLY A 70 -0.84 -42.39 -7.53
CA GLY A 70 -0.54 -41.46 -8.59
C GLY A 70 -0.75 -40.05 -8.09
N TRP A 71 0.10 -39.16 -8.62
CA TRP A 71 0.05 -37.73 -8.43
C TRP A 71 -1.40 -37.26 -8.25
N THR A 72 -1.71 -36.84 -7.02
CA THR A 72 -3.00 -36.31 -6.57
C THR A 72 -3.57 -35.36 -7.62
N THR A 73 -4.80 -35.58 -8.07
CA THR A 73 -5.62 -34.76 -9.00
C THR A 73 -4.92 -33.48 -9.47
N GLN A 74 -3.95 -33.64 -10.37
CA GLN A 74 -3.26 -32.50 -10.94
C GLN A 74 -4.15 -31.97 -12.07
N THR A 75 -4.41 -30.67 -12.04
CA THR A 75 -4.82 -29.92 -13.21
C THR A 75 -3.92 -30.33 -14.37
N ARG A 76 -4.52 -30.83 -15.46
CA ARG A 76 -3.74 -31.24 -16.62
C ARG A 76 -3.02 -30.00 -17.16
N PRO A 77 -1.71 -30.07 -17.43
CA PRO A 77 -1.00 -28.95 -18.04
C PRO A 77 -1.60 -28.69 -19.42
N VAL A 78 -2.02 -27.44 -19.66
CA VAL A 78 -2.53 -26.96 -20.94
C VAL A 78 -1.44 -26.08 -21.57
N ARG A 79 -1.21 -26.21 -22.88
CA ARG A 79 -0.24 -25.32 -23.54
C ARG A 79 -0.79 -23.90 -23.58
N ILE A 80 0.08 -22.90 -23.34
CA ILE A 80 -0.35 -21.49 -23.38
C ILE A 80 -1.01 -21.10 -24.71
N SER A 81 -0.60 -21.71 -25.83
CA SER A 81 -1.19 -21.51 -27.15
C SER A 81 -2.60 -22.11 -27.32
N GLU A 82 -2.97 -23.06 -26.46
CA GLU A 82 -4.27 -23.73 -26.47
C GLU A 82 -5.26 -23.07 -25.50
N VAL A 83 -4.78 -22.19 -24.61
CA VAL A 83 -5.65 -21.36 -23.77
C VAL A 83 -6.23 -20.27 -24.67
N PRO A 84 -7.55 -20.23 -24.89
CA PRO A 84 -8.16 -19.16 -25.64
C PRO A 84 -7.75 -17.83 -25.01
N ALA A 85 -7.37 -16.86 -25.83
CA ALA A 85 -7.21 -15.48 -25.37
C ALA A 85 -8.61 -14.91 -25.05
N THR A 86 -9.24 -15.40 -23.99
CA THR A 86 -10.39 -14.74 -23.38
C THR A 86 -9.89 -13.45 -22.79
N SER A 87 -9.89 -12.41 -23.62
CA SER A 87 -9.25 -11.12 -23.37
C SER A 87 -9.90 -10.31 -22.25
N ASN A 88 -10.98 -10.79 -21.63
CA ASN A 88 -11.57 -10.18 -20.45
C ASN A 88 -12.20 -11.27 -19.57
N VAL A 89 -11.58 -11.58 -18.43
CA VAL A 89 -12.32 -12.21 -17.34
C VAL A 89 -13.49 -11.28 -17.01
N ALA A 90 -14.73 -11.79 -17.06
CA ALA A 90 -15.92 -10.98 -16.78
C ALA A 90 -15.86 -10.45 -15.35
N ARG A 91 -15.47 -9.19 -15.19
CA ARG A 91 -15.36 -8.53 -13.90
C ARG A 91 -16.73 -8.18 -13.36
N ILE A 92 -16.89 -8.28 -12.05
CA ILE A 92 -18.01 -7.69 -11.35
C ILE A 92 -17.76 -6.19 -11.30
N LYS A 93 -18.48 -5.44 -12.13
CA LYS A 93 -18.44 -3.98 -12.13
C LYS A 93 -19.31 -3.46 -11.00
N LEU A 94 -18.70 -2.70 -10.10
CA LEU A 94 -19.42 -2.00 -9.04
C LEU A 94 -20.10 -0.75 -9.63
N PRO A 95 -21.15 -0.21 -9.00
CA PRO A 95 -21.72 1.08 -9.39
C PRO A 95 -20.72 2.25 -9.27
N ASP A 96 -19.74 2.15 -8.38
CA ASP A 96 -18.71 3.16 -8.18
C ASP A 96 -17.57 3.03 -9.21
N ALA A 97 -17.44 4.02 -10.08
CA ALA A 97 -16.42 4.08 -11.11
C ALA A 97 -14.99 4.24 -10.56
N GLU A 98 -14.82 4.94 -9.44
CA GLU A 98 -13.50 5.21 -8.84
C GLU A 98 -12.95 3.94 -8.17
N ILE A 99 -13.80 3.16 -7.50
CA ILE A 99 -13.40 1.86 -6.95
C ILE A 99 -13.08 0.87 -8.08
N ASN A 100 -13.91 0.81 -9.13
CA ASN A 100 -13.62 -0.01 -10.30
C ASN A 100 -12.27 0.35 -10.92
N TRP A 101 -11.96 1.65 -11.03
CA TRP A 101 -10.70 2.14 -11.55
C TRP A 101 -9.51 1.59 -10.75
N VAL A 102 -9.54 1.73 -9.41
CA VAL A 102 -8.49 1.21 -8.53
C VAL A 102 -8.32 -0.30 -8.64
N LEU A 103 -9.41 -1.04 -8.82
CA LEU A 103 -9.40 -2.50 -8.98
C LEU A 103 -9.04 -2.97 -10.40
N GLY A 104 -8.73 -2.07 -11.33
CA GLY A 104 -8.36 -2.40 -12.71
C GLY A 104 -9.56 -2.74 -13.61
N GLY A 105 -10.71 -2.10 -13.36
CA GLY A 105 -11.95 -2.24 -14.12
C GLY A 105 -13.07 -3.01 -13.40
N GLY A 106 -12.86 -3.40 -12.13
CA GLY A 106 -13.83 -4.15 -11.32
C GLY A 106 -13.23 -5.40 -10.66
N ILE A 107 -14.03 -6.07 -9.82
CA ILE A 107 -13.60 -7.25 -9.05
C ILE A 107 -13.51 -8.47 -9.96
N VAL A 108 -12.42 -9.23 -9.85
CA VAL A 108 -12.22 -10.46 -10.64
C VAL A 108 -12.80 -11.66 -9.89
N PRO A 109 -13.68 -12.48 -10.51
CA PRO A 109 -14.16 -13.72 -9.92
C PRO A 109 -13.00 -14.65 -9.51
N GLY A 110 -13.15 -15.33 -8.38
CA GLY A 110 -12.11 -16.22 -7.84
C GLY A 110 -10.80 -15.51 -7.45
N SER A 111 -10.82 -14.20 -7.24
CA SER A 111 -9.67 -13.45 -6.72
C SER A 111 -9.76 -13.24 -5.21
N LEU A 112 -8.59 -13.18 -4.57
CA LEU A 112 -8.46 -12.77 -3.18
C LEU A 112 -7.88 -11.35 -3.11
N THR A 113 -8.63 -10.41 -2.55
CA THR A 113 -8.26 -9.00 -2.43
C THR A 113 -8.05 -8.60 -0.97
N LEU A 114 -6.90 -8.02 -0.64
CA LEU A 114 -6.60 -7.48 0.68
C LEU A 114 -6.88 -5.96 0.72
N VAL A 115 -7.72 -5.52 1.64
CA VAL A 115 -7.92 -4.11 1.99
C VAL A 115 -7.12 -3.80 3.25
N ALA A 116 -6.00 -3.11 3.06
CA ALA A 116 -5.06 -2.72 4.12
C ALA A 116 -5.23 -1.24 4.52
N GLY A 117 -4.79 -0.88 5.73
CA GLY A 117 -4.75 0.51 6.19
C GLY A 117 -4.75 0.64 7.71
N ALA A 118 -4.51 1.85 8.19
CA ALA A 118 -4.49 2.15 9.62
C ALA A 118 -5.84 1.86 10.30
N PRO A 119 -5.87 1.54 11.61
CA PRO A 119 -7.12 1.52 12.37
C PRO A 119 -7.85 2.88 12.27
N GLY A 120 -9.17 2.85 12.10
CA GLY A 120 -9.99 4.08 12.02
C GLY A 120 -9.99 4.81 10.67
N VAL A 121 -9.18 4.41 9.69
CA VAL A 121 -9.14 5.09 8.37
C VAL A 121 -10.42 4.89 7.53
N GLY A 122 -11.21 3.84 7.83
CA GLY A 122 -12.48 3.56 7.16
C GLY A 122 -12.57 2.23 6.39
N LYS A 123 -11.66 1.26 6.63
CA LYS A 123 -11.61 -0.02 5.90
C LYS A 123 -12.92 -0.82 5.95
N SER A 124 -13.49 -0.98 7.14
CA SER A 124 -14.77 -1.68 7.31
C SER A 124 -15.92 -0.93 6.65
N THR A 125 -15.88 0.41 6.64
CA THR A 125 -16.87 1.23 5.91
C THR A 125 -16.76 1.00 4.41
N LEU A 126 -15.55 1.08 3.85
CA LEU A 126 -15.29 0.79 2.44
C LEU A 126 -15.75 -0.62 2.06
N SER A 127 -15.38 -1.61 2.86
CA SER A 127 -15.65 -3.02 2.55
C SER A 127 -17.13 -3.35 2.67
N LEU A 128 -17.85 -2.75 3.63
CA LEU A 128 -19.30 -2.85 3.73
C LEU A 128 -19.99 -2.19 2.53
N GLN A 129 -19.55 -1.01 2.09
CA GLN A 129 -20.05 -0.38 0.86
C GLN A 129 -19.80 -1.27 -0.36
N ILE A 130 -18.60 -1.86 -0.49
CA ILE A 130 -18.29 -2.79 -1.57
C ILE A 130 -19.21 -4.02 -1.51
N ALA A 131 -19.47 -4.60 -0.33
CA ALA A 131 -20.37 -5.73 -0.18
C ALA A 131 -21.79 -5.41 -0.67
N HIS A 132 -22.33 -4.24 -0.31
CA HIS A 132 -23.61 -3.74 -0.82
C HIS A 132 -23.58 -3.53 -2.33
N MET A 133 -22.52 -2.92 -2.87
CA MET A 133 -22.36 -2.73 -4.30
C MET A 133 -22.28 -4.04 -5.08
N MET A 134 -21.64 -5.07 -4.53
CA MET A 134 -21.61 -6.42 -5.09
C MET A 134 -23.00 -7.05 -5.07
N ALA A 135 -23.73 -6.91 -3.96
CA ALA A 135 -25.09 -7.44 -3.83
C ALA A 135 -26.08 -6.75 -4.77
N ALA A 136 -25.92 -5.44 -5.00
CA ALA A 136 -26.68 -4.70 -5.99
C ALA A 136 -26.34 -5.13 -7.43
N ALA A 137 -25.06 -5.35 -7.73
CA ALA A 137 -24.62 -5.82 -9.05
C ALA A 137 -25.08 -7.27 -9.36
N SER A 138 -25.31 -8.10 -8.33
CA SER A 138 -25.81 -9.47 -8.46
C SER A 138 -27.34 -9.60 -8.37
N ALA A 139 -28.07 -8.49 -8.22
CA ALA A 139 -29.52 -8.51 -8.07
C ALA A 139 -30.25 -9.10 -9.31
N GLU A 140 -29.67 -8.91 -10.51
CA GLU A 140 -30.21 -9.49 -11.75
C GLU A 140 -29.95 -11.00 -11.88
N THR A 141 -28.96 -11.54 -11.16
CA THR A 141 -28.49 -12.93 -11.26
C THR A 141 -28.85 -13.79 -10.05
N THR A 142 -29.73 -13.32 -9.15
CA THR A 142 -30.14 -14.02 -7.91
C THR A 142 -28.95 -14.37 -6.99
N GLY A 143 -27.90 -13.56 -7.05
CA GLY A 143 -26.65 -13.79 -6.36
C GLY A 143 -26.60 -13.29 -4.93
N SER A 144 -26.04 -14.08 -4.01
CA SER A 144 -25.84 -13.68 -2.61
C SER A 144 -24.41 -13.18 -2.33
N VAL A 145 -24.30 -12.21 -1.42
CA VAL A 145 -23.02 -11.75 -0.87
C VAL A 145 -23.01 -12.03 0.63
N LEU A 146 -21.88 -12.50 1.16
CA LEU A 146 -21.70 -12.75 2.60
C LEU A 146 -20.69 -11.78 3.20
N TYR A 147 -21.08 -11.04 4.24
CA TYR A 147 -20.18 -10.26 5.09
C TYR A 147 -19.99 -10.98 6.42
N VAL A 148 -18.77 -11.43 6.68
CA VAL A 148 -18.38 -12.08 7.93
C VAL A 148 -17.59 -11.10 8.77
N SER A 149 -18.11 -10.79 9.96
CA SER A 149 -17.40 -9.98 10.94
C SER A 149 -16.88 -10.87 12.08
N GLY A 150 -15.62 -10.71 12.45
CA GLY A 150 -15.07 -11.29 13.68
C GLY A 150 -14.92 -10.26 14.80
N GLU A 151 -15.06 -8.97 14.51
CA GLU A 151 -14.92 -7.87 15.48
C GLU A 151 -16.26 -7.34 15.99
N GLU A 152 -17.28 -7.29 15.13
CA GLU A 152 -18.57 -6.66 15.40
C GLU A 152 -19.70 -7.68 15.32
N SER A 153 -20.70 -7.55 16.19
CA SER A 153 -21.93 -8.33 16.10
C SER A 153 -22.76 -7.95 14.87
N VAL A 154 -23.63 -8.87 14.42
CA VAL A 154 -24.58 -8.63 13.31
C VAL A 154 -25.40 -7.35 13.52
N ALA A 155 -25.85 -7.08 14.75
CA ALA A 155 -26.61 -5.88 15.08
C ALA A 155 -25.80 -4.58 14.91
N GLN A 156 -24.51 -4.59 15.26
CA GLN A 156 -23.63 -3.43 15.10
C GLN A 156 -23.33 -3.16 13.62
N VAL A 157 -23.07 -4.21 12.83
CA VAL A 157 -22.89 -4.08 11.38
C VAL A 157 -24.17 -3.55 10.72
N LYS A 158 -25.35 -4.04 11.12
CA LYS A 158 -26.63 -3.53 10.62
C LYS A 158 -26.85 -2.05 10.95
N MET A 159 -26.57 -1.65 12.20
CA MET A 159 -26.65 -0.24 12.61
C MET A 159 -25.76 0.66 11.75
N ARG A 160 -24.53 0.21 11.45
CA ARG A 160 -23.61 0.93 10.56
C ARG A 160 -24.16 1.00 9.13
N SER A 161 -24.68 -0.10 8.61
CA SER A 161 -25.32 -0.14 7.28
C SER A 161 -26.46 0.87 7.18
N ASP A 162 -27.31 0.95 8.21
CA ASP A 162 -28.47 1.85 8.25
C ASP A 162 -28.04 3.32 8.31
N ARG A 163 -27.02 3.63 9.12
CA ARG A 163 -26.45 4.98 9.17
C ARG A 163 -25.90 5.43 7.81
N LEU A 164 -25.24 4.52 7.10
CA LEU A 164 -24.70 4.77 5.76
C LEU A 164 -25.79 4.78 4.67
N GLN A 165 -27.06 4.54 5.04
CA GLN A 165 -28.20 4.44 4.11
C GLN A 165 -27.99 3.38 3.01
N LEU A 166 -27.18 2.36 3.32
CA LEU A 166 -26.93 1.26 2.41
C LEU A 166 -28.09 0.28 2.50
N SER A 167 -28.81 0.14 1.39
CA SER A 167 -29.99 -0.71 1.29
C SER A 167 -30.05 -1.41 -0.07
N GLY A 168 -30.70 -2.58 -0.08
CA GLY A 168 -30.88 -3.39 -1.28
C GLY A 168 -29.84 -4.51 -1.44
N GLY A 169 -30.18 -5.46 -2.31
CA GLY A 169 -29.36 -6.64 -2.60
C GLY A 169 -29.48 -7.77 -1.57
N ASP A 170 -29.09 -8.97 -1.99
CA ASP A 170 -29.06 -10.18 -1.15
C ASP A 170 -27.73 -10.23 -0.35
N LEU A 171 -27.58 -9.30 0.60
CA LEU A 171 -26.43 -9.26 1.53
C LEU A 171 -26.75 -9.98 2.85
N TYR A 172 -25.97 -11.02 3.14
CA TYR A 172 -26.05 -11.82 4.37
C TYR A 172 -24.93 -11.40 5.34
N LEU A 173 -25.23 -11.42 6.63
CA LEU A 173 -24.28 -11.09 7.69
C LEU A 173 -24.04 -12.31 8.58
N ALA A 174 -22.78 -12.58 8.91
CA ALA A 174 -22.38 -13.57 9.90
C ALA A 174 -21.39 -12.98 10.90
N SER A 175 -21.49 -13.39 12.15
CA SER A 175 -20.52 -13.05 13.20
C SER A 175 -19.81 -14.34 13.61
N GLU A 176 -18.65 -14.60 13.04
CA GLU A 176 -17.90 -15.84 13.23
C GLU A 176 -16.40 -15.57 13.17
N THR A 177 -15.62 -16.34 13.94
CA THR A 177 -14.16 -16.22 14.07
C THR A 177 -13.43 -17.50 13.69
N ASN A 178 -14.10 -18.65 13.73
CA ASN A 178 -13.52 -19.91 13.28
C ASN A 178 -13.56 -20.01 11.74
N ILE A 179 -12.40 -20.16 11.10
CA ILE A 179 -12.31 -20.17 9.64
C ILE A 179 -12.97 -21.39 9.01
N GLU A 180 -12.95 -22.54 9.69
CA GLU A 180 -13.59 -23.76 9.19
C GLU A 180 -15.11 -23.59 9.11
N ASN A 181 -15.74 -23.02 10.15
CA ASN A 181 -17.17 -22.67 10.16
C ASN A 181 -17.54 -21.67 9.04
N VAL A 182 -16.67 -20.68 8.80
CA VAL A 182 -16.87 -19.70 7.72
C VAL A 182 -16.84 -20.38 6.36
N ILE A 183 -15.88 -21.26 6.11
CA ILE A 183 -15.77 -22.01 4.85
C ILE A 183 -17.00 -22.91 4.65
N GLU A 184 -17.45 -23.61 5.70
CA GLU A 184 -18.67 -24.43 5.64
C GLU A 184 -19.91 -23.60 5.32
N THR A 185 -20.04 -22.42 5.95
CA THR A 185 -21.14 -21.48 5.69
C THR A 185 -21.14 -21.01 4.24
N ILE A 186 -19.98 -20.61 3.70
CA ILE A 186 -19.84 -20.20 2.30
C ILE A 186 -20.21 -21.35 1.36
N ALA A 187 -19.73 -22.57 1.66
CA ALA A 187 -20.03 -23.74 0.84
C ALA A 187 -21.51 -24.13 0.87
N MET A 188 -22.18 -24.00 2.03
CA MET A 188 -23.61 -24.21 2.18
C MET A 188 -24.38 -23.17 1.36
N MET A 189 -24.10 -21.89 1.56
CA MET A 189 -24.76 -20.79 0.83
C MET A 189 -24.57 -20.93 -0.68
N HIS A 190 -23.35 -21.24 -1.13
CA HIS A 190 -23.04 -21.36 -2.56
C HIS A 190 -23.80 -22.52 -3.24
N LYS A 191 -24.14 -23.59 -2.50
CA LYS A 191 -24.99 -24.70 -3.00
C LYS A 191 -26.44 -24.28 -3.16
N GLU A 192 -26.96 -23.46 -2.25
CA GLU A 192 -28.35 -22.98 -2.30
C GLU A 192 -28.53 -21.89 -3.36
N ARG A 193 -27.59 -20.93 -3.39
CA ARG A 193 -27.59 -19.81 -4.34
C ARG A 193 -26.15 -19.46 -4.71
N PRO A 194 -25.86 -19.10 -5.97
CA PRO A 194 -24.52 -18.69 -6.37
C PRO A 194 -24.01 -17.52 -5.51
N CYS A 195 -23.01 -17.80 -4.66
CA CYS A 195 -22.33 -16.77 -3.89
C CYS A 195 -21.46 -15.91 -4.82
N HIS A 196 -21.84 -14.64 -4.97
CA HIS A 196 -21.17 -13.67 -5.86
C HIS A 196 -20.05 -12.90 -5.16
N GLY A 197 -19.93 -13.00 -3.84
CA GLY A 197 -18.87 -12.34 -3.09
C GLY A 197 -18.85 -12.68 -1.62
N VAL A 198 -17.65 -12.64 -1.02
CA VAL A 198 -17.45 -12.76 0.42
C VAL A 198 -16.56 -11.63 0.91
N VAL A 199 -16.92 -11.01 2.03
CA VAL A 199 -16.11 -10.01 2.74
C VAL A 199 -15.81 -10.51 4.15
N ILE A 200 -14.56 -10.39 4.60
CA ILE A 200 -14.10 -10.82 5.92
C ILE A 200 -13.48 -9.64 6.68
N ASP A 201 -14.12 -9.25 7.78
CA ASP A 201 -13.76 -8.10 8.64
C ASP A 201 -13.50 -8.55 10.10
N SER A 202 -12.27 -8.79 10.53
CA SER A 202 -11.00 -8.72 9.81
C SER A 202 -10.28 -10.07 9.83
N ILE A 203 -9.26 -10.25 8.99
CA ILE A 203 -8.52 -11.52 8.98
C ILE A 203 -7.75 -11.77 10.29
N GLN A 204 -7.44 -10.70 11.04
CA GLN A 204 -6.76 -10.79 12.33
C GLN A 204 -7.59 -11.49 13.40
N THR A 205 -8.92 -11.41 13.34
CA THR A 205 -9.80 -12.06 14.32
C THR A 205 -10.08 -13.52 14.01
N MET A 206 -9.69 -13.98 12.82
CA MET A 206 -9.94 -15.36 12.40
C MET A 206 -8.89 -16.31 12.98
N TYR A 207 -9.32 -17.52 13.32
CA TYR A 207 -8.43 -18.61 13.70
C TYR A 207 -8.81 -19.93 13.02
N SER A 208 -7.80 -20.73 12.75
CA SER A 208 -7.90 -22.14 12.38
C SER A 208 -7.69 -23.02 13.60
N SER A 209 -8.58 -23.99 13.78
CA SER A 209 -8.47 -25.00 14.84
C SER A 209 -7.32 -25.99 14.61
N GLU A 210 -6.80 -26.08 13.38
CA GLU A 210 -5.68 -26.95 13.02
C GLU A 210 -4.33 -26.44 13.53
N ILE A 211 -4.24 -25.14 13.84
CA ILE A 211 -3.02 -24.51 14.35
C ILE A 211 -3.17 -24.20 15.84
N ALA A 212 -2.26 -24.75 16.65
CA ALA A 212 -2.16 -24.45 18.08
C ALA A 212 -1.49 -23.08 18.32
N SER A 213 -2.14 -22.00 17.89
CA SER A 213 -1.66 -20.62 18.05
C SER A 213 -2.87 -19.67 18.20
N PRO A 214 -2.78 -18.61 19.02
CA PRO A 214 -3.89 -17.67 19.20
C PRO A 214 -4.18 -16.88 17.91
N ALA A 215 -5.45 -16.48 17.74
CA ALA A 215 -5.90 -15.60 16.67
C ALA A 215 -5.04 -14.32 16.58
N GLY A 216 -4.85 -13.81 15.37
CA GLY A 216 -4.04 -12.61 15.11
C GLY A 216 -2.52 -12.84 15.05
N ASN A 217 -2.03 -14.03 15.43
CA ASN A 217 -0.63 -14.40 15.15
C ASN A 217 -0.40 -14.52 13.64
N VAL A 218 0.80 -14.16 13.17
CA VAL A 218 1.24 -14.25 11.76
C VAL A 218 0.92 -15.62 11.15
N ASN A 219 1.18 -16.70 11.88
CA ASN A 219 0.94 -18.06 11.38
C ASN A 219 -0.55 -18.37 11.21
N GLN A 220 -1.40 -17.95 12.17
CA GLN A 220 -2.85 -18.10 12.08
C GLN A 220 -3.41 -17.30 10.90
N VAL A 221 -3.05 -16.03 10.82
CA VAL A 221 -3.48 -15.11 9.75
C VAL A 221 -3.06 -15.64 8.37
N LYS A 222 -1.84 -16.18 8.25
CA LYS A 222 -1.32 -16.79 7.03
C LYS A 222 -2.13 -18.01 6.62
N GLU A 223 -2.39 -18.92 7.55
CA GLU A 223 -3.14 -20.16 7.30
C GLU A 223 -4.57 -19.86 6.87
N CYS A 224 -5.30 -19.04 7.62
CA CYS A 224 -6.65 -18.62 7.27
C CYS A 224 -6.70 -18.01 5.86
N THR A 225 -5.71 -17.16 5.51
CA THR A 225 -5.62 -16.56 4.17
C THR A 225 -5.38 -17.61 3.08
N LEU A 226 -4.55 -18.62 3.32
CA LEU A 226 -4.29 -19.70 2.36
C LEU A 226 -5.53 -20.57 2.13
N GLN A 227 -6.28 -20.90 3.19
CA GLN A 227 -7.53 -21.66 3.05
C GLN A 227 -8.57 -20.87 2.25
N LEU A 228 -8.69 -19.57 2.51
CA LEU A 228 -9.56 -18.68 1.72
C LEU A 228 -9.13 -18.57 0.26
N LEU A 229 -7.82 -18.50 -0.01
CA LEU A 229 -7.30 -18.51 -1.38
C LEU A 229 -7.65 -19.81 -2.11
N HIS A 230 -7.55 -20.96 -1.44
CA HIS A 230 -7.96 -22.24 -2.02
C HIS A 230 -9.47 -22.28 -2.32
N LEU A 231 -10.30 -21.78 -1.40
CA LEU A 231 -11.74 -21.65 -1.61
C LEU A 231 -12.07 -20.72 -2.78
N CYS A 232 -11.44 -19.55 -2.84
CA CYS A 232 -11.71 -18.56 -3.89
C CYS A 232 -11.39 -19.12 -5.28
N LYS A 233 -10.29 -19.87 -5.43
CA LYS A 233 -9.89 -20.47 -6.71
C LYS A 233 -10.76 -21.66 -7.12
N SER A 234 -11.15 -22.50 -6.15
CA SER A 234 -11.95 -23.69 -6.43
C SER A 234 -13.41 -23.36 -6.74
N ALA A 235 -14.00 -22.40 -6.01
CA ALA A 235 -15.39 -22.00 -6.19
C ALA A 235 -15.58 -20.82 -7.16
N THR A 236 -14.49 -20.20 -7.62
CA THR A 236 -14.52 -18.99 -8.48
C THR A 236 -15.28 -17.81 -7.81
N ILE A 237 -15.26 -17.75 -6.48
CA ILE A 237 -15.91 -16.69 -5.69
C ILE A 237 -14.87 -15.62 -5.36
N PRO A 238 -15.13 -14.33 -5.62
CA PRO A 238 -14.24 -13.26 -5.17
C PRO A 238 -14.36 -13.07 -3.65
N ILE A 239 -13.21 -13.00 -2.97
CA ILE A 239 -13.13 -12.81 -1.53
C ILE A 239 -12.33 -11.53 -1.24
N ILE A 240 -12.89 -10.66 -0.39
CA ILE A 240 -12.23 -9.47 0.11
C ILE A 240 -11.93 -9.69 1.60
N ILE A 241 -10.67 -9.51 1.98
CA ILE A 241 -10.23 -9.62 3.37
C ILE A 241 -9.73 -8.26 3.85
N ILE A 242 -10.06 -7.90 5.08
CA ILE A 242 -9.59 -6.67 5.70
C ILE A 242 -8.38 -6.99 6.57
N GLY A 243 -7.31 -6.20 6.40
CA GLY A 243 -6.09 -6.29 7.20
C GLY A 243 -5.75 -4.96 7.86
N HIS A 244 -5.46 -4.99 9.16
CA HIS A 244 -4.95 -3.85 9.91
C HIS A 244 -3.43 -3.67 9.75
N VAL A 245 -3.00 -2.43 9.54
CA VAL A 245 -1.58 -2.03 9.67
C VAL A 245 -1.34 -1.58 11.11
N THR A 246 -0.39 -2.20 11.81
CA THR A 246 0.00 -1.79 13.17
C THR A 246 0.95 -0.57 13.12
N LYS A 247 0.99 0.24 14.19
CA LYS A 247 1.79 1.48 14.30
C LYS A 247 3.31 1.28 14.11
N SER A 248 3.81 0.06 14.27
CA SER A 248 5.22 -0.32 14.11
C SER A 248 5.55 -0.81 12.69
N GLY A 249 4.57 -0.97 11.80
CA GLY A 249 4.75 -1.65 10.49
C GLY A 249 5.02 -3.15 10.59
N ASP A 250 5.51 -3.62 11.74
CA ASP A 250 5.81 -5.01 12.07
C ASP A 250 4.92 -5.49 13.23
N ILE A 251 3.91 -6.30 12.89
CA ILE A 251 3.47 -7.56 13.54
C ILE A 251 2.16 -7.95 12.84
N ALA A 252 2.17 -9.12 12.19
CA ALA A 252 1.14 -9.58 11.24
C ALA A 252 0.89 -8.62 10.07
N GLY A 253 1.96 -7.96 9.60
CA GLY A 253 1.87 -6.89 8.62
C GLY A 253 1.23 -7.35 7.30
N PRO A 254 0.47 -6.46 6.62
CA PRO A 254 -0.06 -6.72 5.29
C PRO A 254 1.00 -7.27 4.34
N LYS A 255 2.28 -6.90 4.48
CA LYS A 255 3.42 -7.44 3.72
C LYS A 255 3.49 -8.97 3.67
N VAL A 256 3.14 -9.69 4.76
CA VAL A 256 3.13 -11.16 4.74
C VAL A 256 1.98 -11.68 3.86
N LEU A 257 0.83 -11.03 3.96
CA LEU A 257 -0.36 -11.36 3.17
C LEU A 257 -0.26 -10.89 1.72
N GLU A 258 0.45 -9.79 1.47
CA GLU A 258 0.68 -9.17 0.16
C GLU A 258 1.24 -10.19 -0.83
N HIS A 259 2.06 -11.14 -0.39
CA HIS A 259 2.60 -12.19 -1.27
C HIS A 259 1.58 -13.30 -1.58
N ILE A 260 0.60 -13.52 -0.71
CA ILE A 260 -0.38 -14.61 -0.80
C ILE A 260 -1.57 -14.20 -1.67
N VAL A 261 -2.08 -12.99 -1.45
CA VAL A 261 -3.28 -12.49 -2.14
C VAL A 261 -2.99 -12.10 -3.60
N ASP A 262 -4.04 -11.99 -4.42
CA ASP A 262 -3.88 -11.59 -5.82
C ASP A 262 -3.84 -10.06 -5.99
N THR A 263 -4.64 -9.35 -5.20
CA THR A 263 -4.78 -7.89 -5.25
C THR A 263 -4.61 -7.31 -3.85
N VAL A 264 -3.88 -6.20 -3.73
CA VAL A 264 -3.69 -5.44 -2.50
C VAL A 264 -4.08 -4.00 -2.76
N VAL A 265 -4.99 -3.51 -1.92
CA VAL A 265 -5.48 -2.15 -1.93
C VAL A 265 -5.28 -1.56 -0.56
N GLN A 266 -4.68 -0.38 -0.48
CA GLN A 266 -4.38 0.32 0.74
C GLN A 266 -5.25 1.57 0.85
N LEU A 267 -5.98 1.71 1.95
CA LEU A 267 -6.74 2.91 2.28
C LEU A 267 -5.91 3.77 3.24
N ASP A 268 -5.45 4.91 2.74
CA ASP A 268 -4.68 5.91 3.46
C ASP A 268 -5.53 7.14 3.76
N GLY A 269 -5.17 7.86 4.81
CA GLY A 269 -5.79 9.13 5.17
C GLY A 269 -5.33 9.62 6.53
N GLU A 270 -5.20 10.93 6.68
CA GLU A 270 -4.89 11.55 7.95
C GLU A 270 -6.14 11.59 8.85
N SER A 271 -5.94 11.47 10.16
CA SER A 271 -7.04 11.46 11.13
C SER A 271 -7.88 12.74 11.11
N GLN A 272 -7.28 13.88 10.77
CA GLN A 272 -7.93 15.21 10.78
C GLN A 272 -8.48 15.63 9.41
N SER A 273 -8.03 15.01 8.32
CA SER A 273 -8.59 15.27 6.99
C SER A 273 -9.78 14.35 6.75
N ALA A 274 -10.80 14.83 6.03
CA ALA A 274 -11.87 13.98 5.50
C ALA A 274 -11.40 13.18 4.27
N SER A 275 -10.31 13.61 3.62
CA SER A 275 -9.76 12.98 2.42
C SER A 275 -9.20 11.58 2.73
N ARG A 276 -9.51 10.63 1.85
CA ARG A 276 -9.11 9.23 1.92
C ARG A 276 -8.61 8.78 0.55
N PHE A 277 -7.47 8.12 0.53
CA PHE A 277 -6.79 7.70 -0.69
C PHE A 277 -6.77 6.18 -0.76
N LEU A 278 -7.38 5.63 -1.80
CA LEU A 278 -7.39 4.19 -2.05
C LEU A 278 -6.35 3.87 -3.12
N ARG A 279 -5.23 3.27 -2.73
CA ARG A 279 -4.10 2.97 -3.63
C ARG A 279 -4.02 1.48 -3.90
N CYS A 280 -3.88 1.08 -5.16
CA CYS A 280 -3.59 -0.32 -5.47
C CYS A 280 -2.07 -0.54 -5.52
N THR A 281 -1.52 -1.32 -4.58
CA THR A 281 -0.08 -1.61 -4.50
C THR A 281 0.30 -2.92 -5.18
N LYS A 282 -0.66 -3.84 -5.33
CA LYS A 282 -0.50 -5.11 -6.06
C LYS A 282 -1.79 -5.43 -6.81
N ASN A 283 -1.70 -5.76 -8.08
CA ASN A 283 -2.84 -6.18 -8.89
C ASN A 283 -2.37 -7.20 -9.93
N ARG A 284 -2.68 -8.48 -9.74
CA ARG A 284 -2.38 -9.51 -10.75
C ARG A 284 -3.24 -9.39 -12.01
N PHE A 285 -4.27 -8.55 -11.97
CA PHE A 285 -5.26 -8.43 -13.04
C PHE A 285 -5.28 -7.04 -13.66
N GLY A 286 -4.45 -6.09 -13.24
CA GLY A 286 -4.53 -4.71 -13.67
C GLY A 286 -3.26 -3.92 -13.36
N THR A 287 -3.33 -2.60 -13.49
CA THR A 287 -2.22 -1.70 -13.19
C THR A 287 -2.03 -1.54 -11.67
N THR A 288 -0.79 -1.32 -11.23
CA THR A 288 -0.39 -1.36 -9.81
C THR A 288 -0.10 0.00 -9.20
N HIS A 289 -0.74 1.07 -9.68
CA HIS A 289 -0.46 2.41 -9.19
C HIS A 289 -1.66 3.36 -9.27
N GLU A 290 -2.86 2.83 -9.52
CA GLU A 290 -4.06 3.66 -9.56
C GLU A 290 -4.45 4.11 -8.16
N VAL A 291 -4.92 5.36 -8.08
CA VAL A 291 -5.43 5.97 -6.85
C VAL A 291 -6.85 6.43 -7.05
N GLY A 292 -7.70 6.03 -6.11
CA GLY A 292 -9.04 6.55 -5.92
C GLY A 292 -9.04 7.59 -4.81
N VAL A 293 -9.69 8.72 -5.05
CA VAL A 293 -9.80 9.79 -4.06
C VAL A 293 -11.23 9.85 -3.52
N PHE A 294 -11.36 9.69 -2.21
CA PHE A 294 -12.63 9.65 -1.50
C PHE A 294 -12.67 10.71 -0.39
N SER A 295 -13.87 11.12 -0.01
CA SER A 295 -14.12 11.93 1.18
C SER A 295 -14.95 11.11 2.16
N MET A 296 -14.53 11.07 3.42
CA MET A 296 -15.27 10.47 4.51
C MET A 296 -16.37 11.43 4.98
N THR A 297 -17.61 11.02 4.85
CA THR A 297 -18.82 11.77 5.23
C THR A 297 -19.70 10.93 6.15
N ASP A 298 -20.78 11.51 6.67
CA ASP A 298 -21.77 10.75 7.47
C ASP A 298 -22.43 9.63 6.66
N ALA A 299 -22.53 9.77 5.34
CA ALA A 299 -23.01 8.77 4.40
C ALA A 299 -21.95 7.71 4.02
N GLY A 300 -20.73 7.81 4.55
CA GLY A 300 -19.61 6.91 4.26
C GLY A 300 -18.55 7.51 3.35
N LEU A 301 -17.82 6.64 2.65
CA LEU A 301 -16.81 7.07 1.68
C LEU A 301 -17.48 7.39 0.36
N LEU A 302 -17.39 8.65 -0.06
CA LEU A 302 -17.90 9.11 -1.34
C LEU A 302 -16.74 9.50 -2.27
N PRO A 303 -16.74 9.08 -3.55
CA PRO A 303 -15.71 9.47 -4.50
C PRO A 303 -15.76 10.98 -4.73
N LEU A 304 -14.59 11.61 -4.79
CA LEU A 304 -14.52 13.04 -5.05
C LEU A 304 -14.85 13.33 -6.52
N GLN A 305 -15.83 14.20 -6.79
CA GLN A 305 -16.27 14.50 -8.16
C GLN A 305 -15.15 15.09 -9.05
N ASN A 306 -14.24 15.87 -8.46
CA ASN A 306 -13.08 16.41 -9.16
C ASN A 306 -11.78 16.19 -8.37
N PRO A 307 -11.09 15.05 -8.58
CA PRO A 307 -9.89 14.67 -7.82
C PRO A 307 -8.72 15.64 -8.00
N LEU A 308 -8.75 16.50 -9.03
CA LEU A 308 -7.72 17.52 -9.24
C LEU A 308 -7.79 18.68 -8.23
N HIS A 309 -8.95 18.93 -7.62
CA HIS A 309 -9.09 19.96 -6.59
C HIS A 309 -8.91 19.41 -5.18
N ALA A 310 -8.77 18.09 -5.01
CA ALA A 310 -8.71 17.45 -3.71
C ALA A 310 -7.55 17.97 -2.83
N PHE A 311 -6.47 18.41 -3.45
CA PHE A 311 -5.20 18.74 -2.82
C PHE A 311 -4.83 20.23 -2.92
N LEU A 312 -5.76 21.06 -3.39
CA LEU A 312 -5.56 22.50 -3.57
C LEU A 312 -6.32 23.26 -2.49
N THR A 313 -5.64 24.18 -1.81
CA THR A 313 -6.31 25.04 -0.82
C THR A 313 -7.27 26.01 -1.53
N PRO A 314 -8.56 26.06 -1.15
CA PRO A 314 -9.53 26.98 -1.77
C PRO A 314 -9.08 28.44 -1.63
N GLY A 315 -8.99 29.16 -2.74
CA GLY A 315 -8.72 30.60 -2.76
C GLY A 315 -7.25 31.04 -2.66
N MET A 316 -6.29 30.15 -2.31
CA MET A 316 -4.86 30.51 -2.25
C MET A 316 -4.23 30.71 -3.63
N ALA A 317 -4.78 30.10 -4.68
CA ALA A 317 -4.26 30.27 -6.04
C ALA A 317 -4.36 31.70 -6.59
N ALA A 318 -5.07 32.62 -5.92
CA ALA A 318 -5.32 33.98 -6.39
C ALA A 318 -4.37 35.05 -5.84
N LEU A 319 -3.73 34.83 -4.69
CA LEU A 319 -2.86 35.82 -4.04
C LEU A 319 -1.41 35.34 -3.99
N PRO A 320 -0.42 36.22 -4.21
CA PRO A 320 0.98 35.87 -4.05
C PRO A 320 1.25 35.55 -2.57
N SER A 321 1.71 34.33 -2.29
CA SER A 321 2.09 33.89 -0.96
C SER A 321 3.56 33.47 -0.93
N GLU A 322 4.21 33.72 0.20
CA GLU A 322 5.56 33.25 0.45
C GLU A 322 5.54 31.77 0.85
N GLY A 323 6.51 31.02 0.35
CA GLY A 323 6.72 29.63 0.73
C GLY A 323 5.71 28.64 0.16
N VAL A 324 4.83 29.03 -0.77
CA VAL A 324 3.83 28.14 -1.35
C VAL A 324 4.11 27.90 -2.82
N ALA A 325 4.43 26.66 -3.19
CA ALA A 325 4.65 26.27 -4.58
C ALA A 325 3.76 25.09 -4.95
N MET A 326 3.34 25.01 -6.21
CA MET A 326 2.54 23.92 -6.72
C MET A 326 3.34 23.01 -7.64
N THR A 327 3.09 21.71 -7.54
CA THR A 327 3.53 20.70 -8.49
C THR A 327 2.35 19.81 -8.88
N ILE A 328 2.53 18.95 -9.88
CA ILE A 328 1.61 17.86 -10.17
C ILE A 328 2.43 16.60 -10.08
N ALA A 329 2.18 15.79 -9.06
CA ALA A 329 2.72 14.45 -8.96
C ALA A 329 1.92 13.48 -9.83
N ILE A 330 2.55 12.40 -10.30
CA ILE A 330 1.83 11.30 -10.95
C ILE A 330 1.82 10.12 -9.99
N GLU A 331 0.63 9.75 -9.51
CA GLU A 331 0.46 8.45 -8.88
C GLU A 331 -0.12 7.47 -9.88
N GLY A 332 0.73 6.57 -10.37
CA GLY A 332 0.38 5.63 -11.43
C GLY A 332 0.08 6.31 -12.74
N SER A 333 -1.20 6.38 -13.11
CA SER A 333 -1.65 7.11 -14.30
C SER A 333 -2.32 8.44 -13.95
N ARG A 334 -2.65 8.68 -12.68
CA ARG A 334 -3.43 9.83 -12.25
C ARG A 334 -2.51 11.02 -11.93
N PRO A 335 -2.69 12.17 -12.60
CA PRO A 335 -2.08 13.41 -12.17
C PRO A 335 -2.79 13.95 -10.94
N ILE A 336 -1.99 14.24 -9.92
CA ILE A 336 -2.41 14.76 -8.62
C ILE A 336 -1.72 16.10 -8.42
N PRO A 337 -2.44 17.22 -8.48
CA PRO A 337 -1.91 18.52 -8.05
C PRO A 337 -1.52 18.44 -6.58
N VAL A 338 -0.36 18.98 -6.21
CA VAL A 338 0.14 18.96 -4.85
C VAL A 338 0.67 20.34 -4.51
N GLU A 339 0.15 20.91 -3.43
CA GLU A 339 0.64 22.15 -2.84
C GLU A 339 1.75 21.83 -1.81
N ILE A 340 2.87 22.54 -1.93
CA ILE A 340 4.03 22.45 -1.04
C ILE A 340 4.15 23.78 -0.31
N GLN A 341 4.13 23.71 1.00
CA GLN A 341 4.25 24.86 1.88
C GLN A 341 5.59 24.78 2.62
N SER A 342 6.28 25.90 2.74
CA SER A 342 7.46 26.04 3.57
C SER A 342 7.42 27.30 4.41
N LEU A 343 7.95 27.19 5.62
CA LEU A 343 8.13 28.29 6.55
C LEU A 343 9.56 28.25 7.08
N ALA A 344 10.30 29.35 6.93
CA ALA A 344 11.63 29.53 7.50
C ALA A 344 11.57 30.68 8.51
N SER A 345 12.06 30.42 9.73
CA SER A 345 12.19 31.43 10.78
C SER A 345 13.63 31.47 11.25
N VAL A 346 14.13 32.64 11.64
CA VAL A 346 15.47 32.76 12.24
C VAL A 346 15.50 31.93 13.52
N ALA A 347 16.54 31.10 13.67
CA ALA A 347 16.78 30.27 14.84
C ALA A 347 17.59 31.04 15.89
N VAL A 348 17.12 30.99 17.13
CA VAL A 348 17.85 31.54 18.29
C VAL A 348 18.73 30.46 18.94
N ASP A 349 18.34 29.19 18.75
CA ASP A 349 19.00 27.99 19.20
C ASP A 349 19.48 27.16 18.00
N LYS A 350 19.71 25.85 18.19
CA LYS A 350 20.19 24.97 17.12
C LYS A 350 19.14 24.92 15.99
N PRO A 351 19.51 25.27 14.75
CA PRO A 351 18.62 25.18 13.59
C PRO A 351 18.01 23.77 13.48
N THR A 352 16.70 23.71 13.25
CA THR A 352 15.97 22.44 13.08
C THR A 352 15.20 22.45 11.76
N CYS A 353 15.10 21.29 11.14
CA CYS A 353 14.27 21.09 9.97
C CYS A 353 13.21 20.03 10.29
N ARG A 354 11.95 20.32 9.99
CA ARG A 354 10.83 19.38 10.10
C ARG A 354 10.06 19.36 8.79
N GLY A 355 9.95 18.18 8.18
CA GLY A 355 9.14 17.96 6.98
C GLY A 355 7.98 17.03 7.29
N HIS A 356 6.77 17.44 6.93
CA HIS A 356 5.60 16.56 6.83
C HIS A 356 5.35 16.27 5.36
N GLY A 357 5.27 14.98 4.97
CA GLY A 357 5.12 14.56 3.58
C GLY A 357 6.40 14.62 2.74
N VAL A 358 7.58 14.87 3.32
CA VAL A 358 8.87 14.86 2.60
C VAL A 358 9.93 14.12 3.41
N ALA A 359 10.69 13.24 2.75
CA ALA A 359 11.82 12.55 3.37
C ALA A 359 12.93 13.54 3.77
N TYR A 360 13.49 13.35 4.97
CA TYR A 360 14.54 14.22 5.51
C TYR A 360 15.79 14.26 4.60
N ASP A 361 16.19 13.12 4.03
CA ASP A 361 17.33 13.02 3.12
C ASP A 361 17.13 13.87 1.85
N LYS A 362 15.90 13.90 1.30
CA LYS A 362 15.55 14.73 0.15
C LYS A 362 15.68 16.22 0.47
N LEU A 363 15.22 16.64 1.65
CA LEU A 363 15.35 18.04 2.10
C LEU A 363 16.83 18.44 2.25
N GLN A 364 17.67 17.58 2.82
CA GLN A 364 19.10 17.85 2.95
C GLN A 364 19.78 18.08 1.60
N LEU A 365 19.46 17.25 0.60
CA LEU A 365 20.00 17.40 -0.75
C LEU A 365 19.57 18.73 -1.39
N ILE A 366 18.27 19.08 -1.28
CA ILE A 366 17.76 20.33 -1.86
C ILE A 366 18.36 21.55 -1.16
N PHE A 367 18.55 21.53 0.16
CA PHE A 367 19.27 22.59 0.87
C PHE A 367 20.71 22.76 0.36
N ALA A 368 21.43 21.66 0.16
CA ALA A 368 22.80 21.71 -0.35
C ALA A 368 22.87 22.31 -1.77
N VAL A 369 21.91 21.97 -2.63
CA VAL A 369 21.84 22.52 -3.99
C VAL A 369 21.46 24.00 -3.96
N LEU A 370 20.47 24.41 -3.16
CA LEU A 370 20.09 25.81 -2.99
C LEU A 370 21.25 26.67 -2.48
N GLU A 371 21.99 26.19 -1.48
CA GLU A 371 23.15 26.89 -0.92
C GLU A 371 24.26 27.04 -1.95
N ARG A 372 24.61 25.96 -2.67
CA ARG A 372 25.76 25.96 -3.59
C ARG A 372 25.48 26.54 -4.96
N ARG A 373 24.24 26.50 -5.44
CA ARG A 373 23.88 26.88 -6.82
C ARG A 373 23.05 28.16 -6.89
N ALA A 374 22.24 28.45 -5.87
CA ALA A 374 21.36 29.62 -5.83
C ALA A 374 21.74 30.64 -4.75
N ASN A 375 22.79 30.39 -3.96
CA ASN A 375 23.23 31.23 -2.86
C ASN A 375 22.14 31.48 -1.79
N VAL A 376 21.27 30.48 -1.58
CA VAL A 376 20.20 30.51 -0.57
C VAL A 376 20.60 29.60 0.60
N SER A 377 20.83 30.19 1.77
CA SER A 377 21.31 29.46 2.95
C SER A 377 20.24 29.36 4.05
N PHE A 378 20.17 28.21 4.70
CA PHE A 378 19.26 27.92 5.82
C PHE A 378 20.03 27.65 7.13
N ARG A 379 21.33 27.96 7.19
CA ARG A 379 22.20 27.60 8.32
C ARG A 379 21.78 28.20 9.65
N ALA A 380 21.03 29.30 9.64
CA ALA A 380 20.59 30.01 10.83
C ALA A 380 19.06 29.97 11.00
N ASN A 381 18.37 29.05 10.32
CA ASN A 381 16.91 29.06 10.24
C ASN A 381 16.32 27.73 10.74
N HIS A 382 15.21 27.83 11.47
CA HIS A 382 14.27 26.72 11.57
C HIS A 382 13.48 26.64 10.27
N VAL A 383 13.39 25.45 9.69
CA VAL A 383 12.66 25.21 8.45
C VAL A 383 11.57 24.19 8.69
N PHE A 384 10.35 24.55 8.32
CA PHE A 384 9.19 23.68 8.33
C PHE A 384 8.73 23.51 6.89
N VAL A 385 8.49 22.27 6.48
CA VAL A 385 7.91 21.94 5.19
C VAL A 385 6.66 21.10 5.44
N ASN A 386 5.57 21.45 4.76
CA ASN A 386 4.31 20.73 4.83
C ASN A 386 3.80 20.49 3.41
N VAL A 387 3.42 19.26 3.12
CA VAL A 387 2.74 18.90 1.87
C VAL A 387 1.26 18.79 2.16
N ALA A 388 0.43 19.46 1.36
CA ALA A 388 -1.01 19.52 1.59
C ALA A 388 -1.67 18.13 1.61
N GLU A 389 -2.73 18.01 2.43
CA GLU A 389 -3.61 16.83 2.53
C GLU A 389 -2.88 15.51 2.87
N GLY A 390 -1.74 15.57 3.56
CA GLY A 390 -0.99 14.39 4.00
C GLY A 390 -0.36 13.59 2.85
N TYR A 391 -0.22 14.19 1.66
CA TYR A 391 0.46 13.56 0.53
C TYR A 391 1.97 13.43 0.82
N SER A 392 2.57 12.30 0.44
CA SER A 392 4.01 12.07 0.57
C SER A 392 4.71 12.23 -0.77
N LEU A 393 5.60 13.22 -0.86
CA LEU A 393 6.39 13.54 -2.04
C LEU A 393 7.51 12.51 -2.26
N GLY A 394 7.17 11.40 -2.93
CA GLY A 394 8.14 10.38 -3.37
C GLY A 394 8.76 10.67 -4.74
N GLU A 395 8.15 11.55 -5.54
CA GLU A 395 8.50 11.70 -6.96
C GLU A 395 9.60 12.75 -7.21
N PRO A 396 10.59 12.49 -8.10
CA PRO A 396 11.63 13.47 -8.45
C PRO A 396 11.10 14.74 -9.15
N ALA A 397 9.99 14.64 -9.89
CA ALA A 397 9.39 15.78 -10.60
C ALA A 397 8.96 16.94 -9.69
N ALA A 398 8.76 16.67 -8.39
CA ALA A 398 8.38 17.66 -7.39
C ALA A 398 9.56 18.43 -6.79
N ASP A 399 10.80 18.03 -7.09
CA ASP A 399 11.99 18.62 -6.48
C ASP A 399 12.11 20.11 -6.80
N LEU A 400 11.77 20.52 -8.04
CA LEU A 400 11.75 21.93 -8.42
C LEU A 400 10.76 22.75 -7.59
N ALA A 401 9.53 22.26 -7.43
CA ALA A 401 8.51 22.96 -6.64
C ALA A 401 8.92 23.10 -5.17
N LEU A 402 9.50 22.04 -4.59
CA LEU A 402 10.02 22.06 -3.24
C LEU A 402 11.18 23.06 -3.08
N ALA A 403 12.10 23.12 -4.05
CA ALA A 403 13.18 24.09 -4.05
C ALA A 403 12.67 25.53 -4.17
N VAL A 404 11.63 25.77 -4.98
CA VAL A 404 11.00 27.09 -5.14
C VAL A 404 10.28 27.52 -3.86
N ALA A 405 9.52 26.64 -3.20
CA ALA A 405 8.87 26.93 -1.92
C ALA A 405 9.92 27.37 -0.89
N LEU A 406 10.97 26.54 -0.70
CA LEU A 406 12.05 26.83 0.25
C LEU A 406 12.75 28.16 -0.05
N ALA A 407 13.10 28.40 -1.32
CA ALA A 407 13.74 29.64 -1.75
C ALA A 407 12.82 30.85 -1.57
N SER A 408 11.52 30.71 -1.82
CA SER A 408 10.52 31.76 -1.62
C SER A 408 10.54 32.25 -0.17
N THR A 409 10.50 31.35 0.80
CA THR A 409 10.53 31.76 2.21
C THR A 409 11.88 32.32 2.65
N ALA A 410 12.99 31.72 2.19
CA ALA A 410 14.33 32.21 2.55
C ALA A 410 14.63 33.60 1.97
N THR A 411 14.08 33.91 0.81
CA THR A 411 14.29 35.20 0.13
C THR A 411 13.19 36.22 0.42
N GLN A 412 12.13 35.83 1.15
CA GLN A 412 10.94 36.66 1.40
C GLN A 412 10.34 37.21 0.10
N ARG A 413 10.27 36.33 -0.92
CA ARG A 413 9.69 36.65 -2.23
C ARG A 413 8.55 35.71 -2.49
N ALA A 414 7.35 36.25 -2.67
CA ALA A 414 6.19 35.45 -3.01
C ALA A 414 6.39 34.65 -4.31
N VAL A 415 5.85 33.44 -4.34
CA VAL A 415 5.78 32.65 -5.57
C VAL A 415 4.73 33.27 -6.49
N ARG A 416 5.02 33.29 -7.79
CA ARG A 416 4.09 33.78 -8.81
C ARG A 416 2.76 32.99 -8.71
N PRO A 417 1.60 33.67 -8.61
CA PRO A 417 0.30 33.00 -8.55
C PRO A 417 0.07 32.07 -9.75
N ARG A 418 -0.76 31.05 -9.56
CA ARG A 418 -1.15 30.07 -10.60
C ARG A 418 0.04 29.50 -11.40
N THR A 419 1.19 29.38 -10.74
CA THR A 419 2.42 28.85 -11.33
C THR A 419 2.66 27.41 -10.89
N LEU A 420 2.89 26.54 -11.86
CA LEU A 420 3.23 25.14 -11.67
C LEU A 420 4.71 24.92 -11.92
N PHE A 421 5.37 24.18 -11.03
CA PHE A 421 6.79 23.84 -11.15
C PHE A 421 6.94 22.33 -11.31
N LEU A 422 7.56 21.91 -12.42
CA LEU A 422 7.85 20.52 -12.72
C LEU A 422 9.33 20.37 -13.04
N GLY A 423 10.01 19.40 -12.43
CA GLY A 423 11.38 19.08 -12.77
C GLY A 423 12.13 18.37 -11.66
N GLU A 424 12.97 17.43 -12.05
CA GLU A 424 13.92 16.80 -11.15
C GLU A 424 15.17 17.69 -11.01
N LEU A 425 15.57 17.93 -9.76
CA LEU A 425 16.72 18.78 -9.46
C LEU A 425 17.99 17.93 -9.35
N ALA A 426 18.94 18.11 -10.27
CA ALA A 426 20.24 17.48 -10.16
C ALA A 426 21.15 18.23 -9.16
N LEU A 427 22.13 17.52 -8.58
CA LEU A 427 23.12 18.12 -7.67
C LEU A 427 24.00 19.21 -8.32
N SER A 428 24.07 19.21 -9.65
CA SER A 428 24.71 20.26 -10.44
C SER A 428 23.91 21.58 -10.47
N GLY A 429 22.63 21.56 -10.09
CA GLY A 429 21.69 22.68 -10.25
C GLY A 429 20.95 22.68 -11.58
N HIS A 430 21.23 21.72 -12.46
CA HIS A 430 20.47 21.52 -13.70
C HIS A 430 19.14 20.80 -13.44
N LEU A 431 18.15 21.10 -14.28
CA LEU A 431 16.84 20.48 -14.22
C LEU A 431 16.72 19.35 -15.24
N ARG A 432 16.17 18.21 -14.80
CA ARG A 432 15.89 17.06 -15.66
C ARG A 432 14.39 16.93 -15.91
N PRO A 433 13.98 16.62 -17.16
CA PRO A 433 12.58 16.56 -17.54
C PRO A 433 11.85 15.44 -16.78
N PRO A 434 10.63 15.70 -16.27
CA PRO A 434 9.84 14.71 -15.56
C PRO A 434 9.25 13.67 -16.51
N LEU A 435 9.02 12.45 -16.02
CA LEU A 435 8.25 11.45 -16.74
C LEU A 435 6.78 11.89 -16.89
N LYS A 436 6.13 11.43 -17.96
CA LYS A 436 4.69 11.68 -18.24
C LYS A 436 4.31 13.16 -18.18
N LEU A 437 5.02 14.00 -18.93
CA LEU A 437 4.77 15.44 -18.96
C LEU A 437 3.37 15.80 -19.51
N GLU A 438 2.89 15.12 -20.56
CA GLU A 438 1.59 15.43 -21.19
C GLU A 438 0.40 15.29 -20.21
N PRO A 439 0.26 14.19 -19.44
CA PRO A 439 -0.76 14.10 -18.39
C PRO A 439 -0.69 15.21 -17.33
N ARG A 440 0.53 15.69 -16.98
CA ARG A 440 0.70 16.78 -16.02
C ARG A 440 0.20 18.10 -16.61
N LEU A 441 0.59 18.42 -17.85
CA LEU A 441 0.12 19.62 -18.55
C LEU A 441 -1.40 19.60 -18.77
N ALA A 442 -1.97 18.45 -19.13
CA ALA A 442 -3.41 18.29 -19.25
C ALA A 442 -4.16 18.54 -17.94
N ALA A 443 -3.61 18.08 -16.81
CA ALA A 443 -4.16 18.35 -15.49
C ALA A 443 -4.00 19.83 -15.09
N ALA A 444 -2.83 20.42 -15.37
CA ALA A 444 -2.54 21.83 -15.12
C ALA A 444 -3.55 22.75 -15.83
N ALA A 445 -3.87 22.43 -17.09
CA ALA A 445 -4.87 23.15 -17.88
C ALA A 445 -6.26 23.09 -17.24
N LYS A 446 -6.65 21.92 -16.70
CA LYS A 446 -7.97 21.71 -16.09
C LYS A 446 -8.14 22.43 -14.75
N ILE A 447 -7.06 22.58 -13.97
CA ILE A 447 -7.08 23.30 -12.69
C ILE A 447 -6.90 24.82 -12.85
N GLY A 448 -6.68 25.31 -14.06
CA GLY A 448 -6.50 26.74 -14.34
C GLY A 448 -5.12 27.29 -13.95
N VAL A 449 -4.06 26.49 -14.13
CA VAL A 449 -2.67 26.99 -14.07
C VAL A 449 -2.44 27.93 -15.25
N GLU A 450 -1.91 29.12 -14.97
CA GLU A 450 -1.60 30.13 -15.99
C GLU A 450 -0.15 30.01 -16.47
N THR A 451 0.77 29.67 -15.57
CA THR A 451 2.20 29.59 -15.87
C THR A 451 2.75 28.22 -15.48
N CYS A 452 3.50 27.57 -16.36
CA CYS A 452 4.19 26.31 -16.08
C CYS A 452 5.68 26.46 -16.33
N VAL A 453 6.49 26.22 -15.30
CA VAL A 453 7.95 26.18 -15.40
C VAL A 453 8.39 24.73 -15.50
N ILE A 454 9.01 24.39 -16.62
CA ILE A 454 9.46 23.03 -16.93
C ILE A 454 10.93 23.02 -17.36
N PRO A 455 11.63 21.88 -17.25
CA PRO A 455 12.99 21.77 -17.71
C PRO A 455 13.02 21.88 -19.24
N LYS A 456 14.11 22.39 -19.79
CA LYS A 456 14.29 22.43 -21.25
C LYS A 456 14.26 21.01 -21.80
N LEU A 457 13.40 20.80 -22.79
CA LEU A 457 13.19 19.51 -23.43
C LEU A 457 13.98 19.48 -24.74
N LEU A 458 14.69 18.39 -25.00
CA LEU A 458 15.52 18.22 -26.18
C LEU A 458 14.88 17.29 -27.24
N ASP A 459 13.67 16.78 -26.98
CA ASP A 459 13.00 15.80 -27.84
C ASP A 459 12.33 16.46 -29.05
N ALA A 460 12.38 15.78 -30.20
CA ALA A 460 11.79 16.28 -31.46
C ALA A 460 10.26 16.45 -31.40
N ASN A 461 9.57 15.72 -30.52
CA ASN A 461 8.11 15.79 -30.35
C ASN A 461 7.65 16.89 -29.39
N THR A 462 8.59 17.55 -28.70
CA THR A 462 8.29 18.60 -27.72
C THR A 462 7.50 19.78 -28.31
N PRO A 463 7.84 20.34 -29.49
CA PRO A 463 7.14 21.53 -29.99
C PRO A 463 5.66 21.25 -30.26
N ALA A 464 5.34 20.06 -30.77
CA ALA A 464 3.96 19.65 -31.03
C ALA A 464 3.16 19.47 -29.72
N LEU A 465 3.79 18.94 -28.66
CA LEU A 465 3.15 18.80 -27.36
C LEU A 465 2.85 20.17 -26.73
N LEU A 466 3.84 21.07 -26.72
CA LEU A 466 3.69 22.41 -26.12
C LEU A 466 2.69 23.26 -26.90
N ALA A 467 2.64 23.13 -28.22
CA ALA A 467 1.68 23.84 -29.07
C ALA A 467 0.21 23.53 -28.70
N LYS A 468 -0.10 22.33 -28.17
CA LYS A 468 -1.45 22.00 -27.70
C LYS A 468 -1.93 22.90 -26.55
N TYR A 469 -1.01 23.47 -25.77
CA TYR A 469 -1.30 24.21 -24.55
C TYR A 469 -0.96 25.71 -24.64
N ALA A 470 -0.37 26.16 -25.75
CA ALA A 470 0.11 27.52 -25.96
C ALA A 470 -0.98 28.62 -25.88
N GLY A 471 -2.26 28.26 -25.95
CA GLY A 471 -3.41 29.17 -25.75
C GLY A 471 -4.11 29.04 -24.39
N VAL A 472 -3.69 28.10 -23.55
CA VAL A 472 -4.31 27.83 -22.23
C VAL A 472 -3.38 28.24 -21.09
N MET A 473 -2.07 28.03 -21.24
CA MET A 473 -1.07 28.39 -20.24
C MET A 473 0.25 28.81 -20.90
N GLU A 474 0.99 29.69 -20.24
CA GLU A 474 2.36 30.04 -20.63
C GLU A 474 3.35 29.00 -20.10
N ILE A 475 4.14 28.40 -20.99
CA ILE A 475 5.12 27.37 -20.63
C ILE A 475 6.54 27.93 -20.78
N TYR A 476 7.24 28.06 -19.66
CA TYR A 476 8.63 28.50 -19.60
C TYR A 476 9.56 27.28 -19.51
N GLN A 477 10.49 27.19 -20.46
CA GLN A 477 11.53 26.16 -20.46
C GLN A 477 12.83 26.71 -19.85
N VAL A 478 13.35 26.03 -18.85
CA VAL A 478 14.54 26.44 -18.08
C VAL A 478 15.56 25.31 -17.97
N GLU A 479 16.85 25.63 -17.97
CA GLU A 479 17.92 24.64 -17.82
C GLU A 479 18.40 24.48 -16.38
N THR A 480 18.27 25.54 -15.58
CA THR A 480 18.84 25.61 -14.23
C THR A 480 17.83 26.03 -13.17
N LEU A 481 18.11 25.65 -11.92
CA LEU A 481 17.35 26.10 -10.76
C LEU A 481 17.29 27.62 -10.66
N VAL A 482 18.38 28.32 -10.99
CA VAL A 482 18.45 29.78 -10.87
C VAL A 482 17.50 30.46 -11.84
N GLU A 483 17.44 30.02 -13.10
CA GLU A 483 16.46 30.51 -14.07
C GLU A 483 15.02 30.25 -13.62
N ALA A 484 14.76 29.06 -13.06
CA ALA A 484 13.45 28.73 -12.54
C ALA A 484 13.03 29.65 -11.38
N LEU A 485 13.95 29.98 -10.47
CA LEU A 485 13.70 30.91 -9.37
C LEU A 485 13.48 32.35 -9.86
N GLN A 486 14.16 32.78 -10.93
CA GLN A 486 13.95 34.11 -11.52
C GLN A 486 12.54 34.26 -12.11
N ILE A 487 12.03 33.22 -12.77
CA ILE A 487 10.68 33.23 -13.35
C ILE A 487 9.61 32.99 -12.28
N GLY A 488 9.89 32.09 -11.34
CA GLY A 488 8.93 31.62 -10.35
C GLY A 488 8.70 32.57 -9.16
N LEU A 489 9.67 33.41 -8.81
CA LEU A 489 9.55 34.33 -7.67
C LEU A 489 9.24 35.74 -8.16
N VAL A 490 8.22 36.37 -7.59
CA VAL A 490 7.91 37.77 -7.89
C VAL A 490 9.10 38.65 -7.54
N HIS A 491 9.49 39.56 -8.44
CA HIS A 491 10.47 40.59 -8.11
C HIS A 491 9.82 41.53 -7.11
N THR A 492 10.39 41.62 -5.91
CA THR A 492 10.08 42.69 -4.99
C THR A 492 10.53 43.99 -5.66
N SER A 493 9.60 44.72 -6.25
CA SER A 493 9.81 46.17 -6.39
C SER A 493 10.02 46.68 -4.96
N PRO A 494 11.04 47.51 -4.68
CA PRO A 494 11.22 48.05 -3.34
C PRO A 494 9.97 48.87 -3.01
N ALA A 495 9.06 48.28 -2.24
CA ALA A 495 7.94 48.97 -1.68
C ALA A 495 8.52 49.94 -0.65
N THR A 496 8.65 51.19 -1.08
CA THR A 496 8.53 52.41 -0.29
C THR A 496 8.63 52.16 1.22
N ALA A 497 9.85 52.26 1.73
CA ALA A 497 10.06 52.70 3.09
C ALA A 497 9.37 54.06 3.23
N CYS A 498 8.26 54.12 3.97
CA CYS A 498 7.64 55.34 4.42
C CYS A 498 7.17 55.14 5.86
#